data_AF-B3TCF1-F1
#
_entry.id   AF-B3TCF1-F1
#
_cell.length_a   1.000
_cell.length_b   1.000
_cell.length_c   1.000
_cell.angle_alpha   90.00
_cell.angle_beta   90.00
_cell.angle_gamma   90.00
#
_symmetry.space_group_name_H-M   'P 1'
#
loop_
_entity.id
_entity.type
_entity.pdbx_description
1 polymer ?
#
loop_
_entity_poly.entity_id
_entity_poly.type
_entity_poly.pdbx_seq_one_letter_code
_entity_poly.pdbx_strand_id
1 'polypeptide(L)'
;MTDKITVLYDTIRLEEKLLIKAAERHDIHIEMVDCKQLFVDLNKNTHEFETVLQRCVSYYRNIHSTATLEGLGARVINCLNTGLLAGNKLFTHMLLQKAGIPTPEATIAFSKEAAMQSLEKSGYPKIIKPTVGSWGRMVSKLNDRDSAEGVIESRESMPPAYQMYFLKELVQRTPTDIRAIVIGEHVAGAISEILIIPLGNQYALGGSMKLRTPMSSNIP
;
A
#
# COMPACT_ATOMS: atom_id res chain seq x y z
N MET A 1 23.05 -19.60 -17.97
CA MET A 1 21.70 -19.23 -18.44
C MET A 1 21.30 -18.01 -17.64
N THR A 2 20.84 -16.95 -18.27
CA THR A 2 20.25 -15.82 -17.54
C THR A 2 18.93 -16.29 -16.93
N ASP A 3 18.81 -16.23 -15.61
CA ASP A 3 17.59 -16.59 -14.90
C ASP A 3 16.41 -15.79 -15.49
N LYS A 4 15.37 -16.49 -15.93
CA LYS A 4 14.17 -15.90 -16.53
C LYS A 4 13.37 -15.19 -15.43
N ILE A 5 13.00 -13.93 -15.65
CA ILE A 5 12.14 -13.19 -14.70
C ILE A 5 10.72 -13.11 -15.27
N THR A 6 9.76 -13.68 -14.58
CA THR A 6 8.35 -13.50 -14.90
C THR A 6 7.83 -12.20 -14.30
N VAL A 7 7.24 -11.31 -15.10
CA VAL A 7 6.52 -10.13 -14.63
C VAL A 7 5.04 -10.43 -14.64
N LEU A 8 4.47 -10.61 -13.45
CA LEU A 8 3.05 -10.95 -13.28
C LEU A 8 2.22 -9.68 -13.15
N TYR A 9 1.30 -9.43 -14.08
CA TYR A 9 0.51 -8.19 -14.14
C TYR A 9 -0.97 -8.46 -14.36
N ASP A 10 -1.82 -7.45 -14.14
CA ASP A 10 -3.25 -7.50 -14.50
C ASP A 10 -3.69 -6.32 -15.38
N THR A 11 -2.90 -5.25 -15.39
CA THR A 11 -3.05 -4.05 -16.24
C THR A 11 -1.65 -3.56 -16.60
N ILE A 12 -1.40 -3.28 -17.88
CA ILE A 12 -0.13 -2.70 -18.33
C ILE A 12 -0.20 -1.18 -18.20
N ARG A 13 0.55 -0.62 -17.24
CA ARG A 13 0.71 0.84 -17.07
C ARG A 13 2.05 1.31 -17.62
N LEU A 14 2.37 2.59 -17.39
CA LEU A 14 3.67 3.14 -17.74
C LEU A 14 4.81 2.37 -17.05
N GLU A 15 4.62 2.02 -15.78
CA GLU A 15 5.61 1.31 -14.97
C GLU A 15 5.98 -0.05 -15.58
N GLU A 16 5.00 -0.84 -16.02
CA GLU A 16 5.24 -2.13 -16.67
C GLU A 16 5.95 -1.95 -18.03
N LYS A 17 5.58 -0.92 -18.81
CA LYS A 17 6.29 -0.57 -20.06
C LYS A 17 7.74 -0.16 -19.81
N LEU A 18 8.00 0.55 -18.72
CA LEU A 18 9.36 0.96 -18.33
C LEU A 18 10.20 -0.22 -17.85
N LEU A 19 9.59 -1.23 -17.22
CA LEU A 19 10.26 -2.49 -16.87
C LEU A 19 10.69 -3.25 -18.13
N ILE A 20 9.82 -3.37 -19.14
CA ILE A 20 10.17 -3.98 -20.43
C ILE A 20 11.37 -3.27 -21.07
N LYS A 21 11.31 -1.94 -21.19
CA LYS A 21 12.43 -1.16 -21.74
C LYS A 21 13.71 -1.27 -20.92
N ALA A 22 13.61 -1.41 -19.60
CA ALA A 22 14.78 -1.61 -18.75
C ALA A 22 15.40 -2.99 -18.99
N ALA A 23 14.58 -4.03 -19.07
CA ALA A 23 15.02 -5.39 -19.38
C ALA A 23 15.76 -5.45 -20.72
N GLU A 24 15.19 -4.85 -21.77
CA GLU A 24 15.82 -4.74 -23.10
C GLU A 24 17.18 -4.05 -23.05
N ARG A 25 17.29 -2.91 -22.33
CA ARG A 25 18.56 -2.17 -22.21
C ARG A 25 19.65 -2.93 -21.47
N HIS A 26 19.28 -3.85 -20.60
CA HIS A 26 20.20 -4.60 -19.75
C HIS A 26 20.38 -6.05 -20.18
N ASP A 27 19.85 -6.44 -21.34
CA ASP A 27 19.89 -7.81 -21.86
C ASP A 27 19.34 -8.85 -20.87
N ILE A 28 18.26 -8.48 -20.16
CA ILE A 28 17.55 -9.33 -19.20
C ILE A 28 16.32 -9.91 -19.89
N HIS A 29 16.18 -11.23 -19.88
CA HIS A 29 14.98 -11.88 -20.39
C HIS A 29 13.84 -11.80 -19.37
N ILE A 30 12.77 -11.07 -19.74
CA ILE A 30 11.53 -11.05 -18.97
C ILE A 30 10.37 -11.69 -19.75
N GLU A 31 9.49 -12.36 -19.03
CA GLU A 31 8.24 -12.90 -19.56
C GLU A 31 7.06 -12.17 -18.91
N MET A 32 6.22 -11.55 -19.72
CA MET A 32 5.01 -10.87 -19.24
C MET A 32 3.86 -11.88 -19.12
N VAL A 33 3.33 -12.09 -17.92
CA VAL A 33 2.20 -13.00 -17.67
C VAL A 33 0.99 -12.23 -17.17
N ASP A 34 -0.13 -12.31 -17.90
CA ASP A 34 -1.40 -11.73 -17.46
C ASP A 34 -2.05 -12.63 -16.39
N CYS A 35 -2.04 -12.17 -15.15
CA CYS A 35 -2.61 -12.85 -14.00
C CYS A 35 -4.14 -13.04 -14.11
N LYS A 36 -4.85 -12.36 -15.01
CA LYS A 36 -6.27 -12.61 -15.28
C LYS A 36 -6.50 -13.86 -16.14
N GLN A 37 -5.49 -14.30 -16.88
CA GLN A 37 -5.53 -15.49 -17.71
C GLN A 37 -4.78 -16.66 -17.07
N LEU A 38 -4.00 -16.39 -16.02
CA LEU A 38 -3.30 -17.40 -15.25
C LEU A 38 -4.28 -18.26 -14.43
N PHE A 39 -4.21 -19.57 -14.62
CA PHE A 39 -4.78 -20.57 -13.73
C PHE A 39 -3.67 -21.54 -13.35
N VAL A 40 -3.66 -21.99 -12.09
CA VAL A 40 -2.59 -22.82 -11.54
C VAL A 40 -3.22 -24.03 -10.86
N ASP A 41 -2.77 -25.23 -11.23
CA ASP A 41 -3.15 -26.45 -10.55
C ASP A 41 -2.31 -26.60 -9.27
N LEU A 42 -2.93 -26.29 -8.12
CA LEU A 42 -2.25 -26.30 -6.82
C LEU A 42 -1.75 -27.68 -6.39
N ASN A 43 -2.22 -28.75 -7.03
CA ASN A 43 -1.81 -30.12 -6.72
C ASN A 43 -0.65 -30.61 -7.59
N LYS A 44 -0.24 -29.81 -8.58
CA LYS A 44 0.91 -30.11 -9.43
C LYS A 44 2.04 -29.18 -9.09
N ASN A 45 3.22 -29.75 -8.90
CA ASN A 45 4.43 -28.97 -8.73
C ASN A 45 4.93 -28.54 -10.11
N THR A 46 4.29 -27.51 -10.69
CA THR A 46 4.78 -26.89 -11.91
C THR A 46 5.85 -25.88 -11.53
N HIS A 47 7.12 -26.28 -11.64
CA HIS A 47 8.31 -25.42 -11.44
C HIS A 47 8.49 -24.36 -12.55
N GLU A 48 7.40 -23.91 -13.18
CA GLU A 48 7.46 -22.97 -14.31
C GLU A 48 7.87 -21.56 -13.88
N PHE A 49 7.69 -21.22 -12.60
CA PHE A 49 7.98 -19.91 -12.05
C PHE A 49 9.18 -19.96 -11.09
N GLU A 50 10.32 -19.43 -11.52
CA GLU A 50 11.51 -19.29 -10.68
C GLU A 50 11.51 -17.95 -9.93
N THR A 51 11.70 -16.85 -10.65
CA THR A 51 11.68 -15.49 -10.09
C THR A 51 10.52 -14.71 -10.69
N VAL A 52 9.65 -14.17 -9.82
CA VAL A 52 8.44 -13.46 -10.23
C VAL A 52 8.46 -12.04 -9.69
N LEU A 53 8.39 -11.05 -10.58
CA LEU A 53 8.14 -9.66 -10.22
C LEU A 53 6.62 -9.41 -10.24
N GLN A 54 6.06 -9.23 -9.05
CA GLN A 54 4.64 -9.03 -8.83
C GLN A 54 4.24 -7.56 -9.10
N ARG A 55 3.40 -7.35 -10.12
CA ARG A 55 2.97 -6.03 -10.64
C ARG A 55 1.46 -5.84 -10.73
N CYS A 56 0.66 -6.77 -10.21
CA CYS A 56 -0.79 -6.63 -10.17
C CYS A 56 -1.22 -5.36 -9.43
N VAL A 57 -2.14 -4.61 -10.05
CA VAL A 57 -2.77 -3.40 -9.49
C VAL A 57 -3.77 -3.78 -8.39
N SER A 58 -4.48 -4.89 -8.56
CA SER A 58 -5.43 -5.38 -7.54
C SER A 58 -4.70 -5.95 -6.33
N TYR A 59 -5.03 -5.45 -5.14
CA TYR A 59 -4.50 -5.97 -3.88
C TYR A 59 -4.78 -7.47 -3.69
N TYR A 60 -6.03 -7.90 -3.89
CA TYR A 60 -6.40 -9.30 -3.70
C TYR A 60 -5.72 -10.21 -4.72
N ARG A 61 -5.68 -9.80 -5.99
CA ARG A 61 -4.96 -10.59 -7.02
C ARG A 61 -3.48 -10.70 -6.68
N ASN A 62 -2.88 -9.60 -6.23
CA ASN A 62 -1.48 -9.57 -5.80
C ASN A 62 -1.22 -10.58 -4.67
N ILE A 63 -1.91 -10.48 -3.53
CA ILE A 63 -1.62 -11.38 -2.39
C ILE A 63 -1.96 -12.83 -2.68
N HIS A 64 -3.06 -13.12 -3.40
CA HIS A 64 -3.47 -14.50 -3.66
C HIS A 64 -2.60 -15.17 -4.72
N SER A 65 -2.25 -14.48 -5.81
CA SER A 65 -1.30 -15.03 -6.78
C SER A 65 0.10 -15.19 -6.18
N THR A 66 0.53 -14.26 -5.33
CA THR A 66 1.81 -14.38 -4.62
C THR A 66 1.81 -15.58 -3.69
N ALA A 67 0.76 -15.78 -2.89
CA ALA A 67 0.62 -16.95 -2.02
C ALA A 67 0.66 -18.27 -2.81
N THR A 68 -0.05 -18.32 -3.95
CA THR A 68 -0.04 -19.48 -4.83
C THR A 68 1.37 -19.78 -5.37
N LEU A 69 2.05 -18.78 -5.92
CA LEU A 69 3.35 -18.98 -6.57
C LEU A 69 4.46 -19.26 -5.55
N GLU A 70 4.48 -18.57 -4.41
CA GLU A 70 5.42 -18.86 -3.32
C GLU A 70 5.19 -20.26 -2.73
N GLY A 71 3.92 -20.66 -2.57
CA GLY A 71 3.57 -22.00 -2.10
C GLY A 71 4.05 -23.13 -3.03
N LEU A 72 4.25 -22.81 -4.32
CA LEU A 72 4.82 -23.71 -5.33
C LEU A 72 6.35 -23.53 -5.50
N GLY A 73 6.99 -22.75 -4.64
CA GLY A 73 8.44 -22.59 -4.59
C GLY A 73 9.00 -21.41 -5.41
N ALA A 74 8.16 -20.59 -6.02
CA ALA A 74 8.63 -19.39 -6.73
C ALA A 74 9.14 -18.33 -5.75
N ARG A 75 10.18 -17.60 -6.16
CA ARG A 75 10.66 -16.41 -5.46
C ARG A 75 9.92 -15.18 -5.98
N VAL A 76 8.96 -14.67 -5.20
CA VAL A 76 8.14 -13.52 -5.59
C VAL A 76 8.67 -12.22 -4.99
N ILE A 77 8.77 -11.18 -5.82
CA ILE A 77 9.18 -9.82 -5.45
C ILE A 77 7.99 -8.87 -5.69
N ASN A 78 7.36 -8.27 -4.69
CA ASN A 78 7.56 -8.50 -3.26
C ASN A 78 6.87 -9.79 -2.78
N CYS A 79 7.42 -10.40 -1.72
CA CYS A 79 6.91 -11.64 -1.15
C CYS A 79 5.54 -11.48 -0.47
N LEU A 80 4.83 -12.58 -0.20
CA LEU A 80 3.50 -12.55 0.42
C LEU A 80 3.51 -11.78 1.74
N ASN A 81 4.49 -12.04 2.59
CA ASN A 81 4.61 -11.38 3.89
C ASN A 81 4.71 -9.86 3.73
N THR A 82 5.52 -9.39 2.76
CA THR A 82 5.61 -7.95 2.45
C THR A 82 4.28 -7.41 1.94
N GLY A 83 3.60 -8.13 1.03
CA GLY A 83 2.29 -7.75 0.51
C GLY A 83 1.23 -7.58 1.60
N LEU A 84 1.18 -8.51 2.56
CA LEU A 84 0.24 -8.49 3.68
C LEU A 84 0.55 -7.35 4.67
N LEU A 85 1.82 -7.21 5.05
CA LEU A 85 2.23 -6.20 6.04
C LEU A 85 2.13 -4.78 5.48
N ALA A 86 2.64 -4.53 4.28
CA ALA A 86 2.62 -3.20 3.64
C ALA A 86 1.25 -2.83 3.06
N GLY A 87 0.44 -3.82 2.68
CA GLY A 87 -0.91 -3.61 2.15
C GLY A 87 -1.96 -3.26 3.22
N ASN A 88 -1.64 -3.48 4.49
CA ASN A 88 -2.52 -3.22 5.63
C ASN A 88 -1.92 -2.13 6.54
N LYS A 89 -2.63 -0.99 6.64
CA LYS A 89 -2.19 0.19 7.41
C LYS A 89 -2.02 -0.10 8.90
N LEU A 90 -2.85 -0.98 9.49
CA LEU A 90 -2.74 -1.36 10.89
C LEU A 90 -1.47 -2.21 11.10
N PHE A 91 -1.24 -3.20 10.23
CA PHE A 91 -0.06 -4.07 10.33
C PHE A 91 1.23 -3.28 10.13
N THR A 92 1.27 -2.40 9.11
CA THR A 92 2.38 -1.47 8.90
C THR A 92 2.60 -0.59 10.14
N HIS A 93 1.53 0.01 10.68
CA HIS A 93 1.64 0.90 11.85
C HIS A 93 2.27 0.18 13.05
N MET A 94 1.78 -1.02 13.39
CA MET A 94 2.33 -1.80 14.49
C MET A 94 3.77 -2.24 14.25
N LEU A 95 4.14 -2.58 12.99
CA LEU A 95 5.50 -2.96 12.65
C LEU A 95 6.47 -1.78 12.82
N LEU A 96 6.07 -0.59 12.36
CA LEU A 96 6.86 0.64 12.51
C LEU A 96 7.02 1.02 13.99
N GLN A 97 5.94 0.98 14.77
CA GLN A 97 6.00 1.25 16.22
C GLN A 97 6.92 0.26 16.95
N LYS A 98 6.83 -1.04 16.63
CA LYS A 98 7.71 -2.07 17.21
C LYS A 98 9.18 -1.81 16.87
N ALA A 99 9.47 -1.24 15.71
CA ALA A 99 10.82 -0.86 15.28
C ALA A 99 11.27 0.52 15.80
N GLY A 100 10.45 1.22 16.60
CA GLY A 100 10.76 2.55 17.11
C GLY A 100 10.70 3.66 16.05
N ILE A 101 10.07 3.40 14.90
CA ILE A 101 9.91 4.37 13.83
C ILE A 101 8.71 5.28 14.15
N PRO A 102 8.88 6.62 14.13
CA PRO A 102 7.79 7.54 14.43
C PRO A 102 6.59 7.36 13.48
N THR A 103 5.40 7.25 14.06
CA THR A 103 4.13 7.17 13.35
C THR A 103 3.15 8.18 13.94
N PRO A 104 2.23 8.76 13.13
CA PRO A 104 1.17 9.58 13.68
C PRO A 104 0.30 8.79 14.66
N GLU A 105 -0.19 9.47 15.69
CA GLU A 105 -1.07 8.89 16.70
C GLU A 105 -2.28 8.21 16.05
N ALA A 106 -2.58 7.01 16.52
CA ALA A 106 -3.63 6.19 15.97
C ALA A 106 -4.30 5.32 17.04
N THR A 107 -5.60 5.11 16.84
CA THR A 107 -6.41 4.18 17.63
C THR A 107 -7.10 3.22 16.69
N ILE A 108 -7.14 1.93 17.06
CA ILE A 108 -7.98 0.94 16.40
C ILE A 108 -9.17 0.61 17.32
N ALA A 109 -10.37 0.60 16.76
CA ALA A 109 -11.54 0.04 17.41
C ALA A 109 -12.13 -1.11 16.59
N PHE A 110 -12.63 -2.12 17.29
CA PHE A 110 -13.10 -3.39 16.71
C PHE A 110 -14.63 -3.51 16.72
N SER A 111 -15.34 -2.48 17.16
CA SER A 111 -16.79 -2.35 17.07
C SER A 111 -17.19 -0.88 16.93
N LYS A 112 -18.42 -0.62 16.47
CA LYS A 112 -19.01 0.72 16.41
C LYS A 112 -18.96 1.41 17.77
N GLU A 113 -19.36 0.71 18.83
CA GLU A 113 -19.44 1.26 20.20
C GLU A 113 -18.06 1.66 20.71
N ALA A 114 -17.06 0.80 20.51
CA ALA A 114 -15.68 1.10 20.88
C ALA A 114 -15.11 2.27 20.08
N ALA A 115 -15.45 2.38 18.79
CA ALA A 115 -15.02 3.49 17.95
C ALA A 115 -15.61 4.82 18.44
N MET A 116 -16.92 4.86 18.70
CA MET A 116 -17.59 6.05 19.23
C MET A 116 -17.02 6.43 20.60
N GLN A 117 -16.86 5.47 21.52
CA GLN A 117 -16.28 5.74 22.83
C GLN A 117 -14.85 6.30 22.74
N SER A 118 -14.03 5.78 21.82
CA SER A 118 -12.70 6.31 21.58
C SER A 118 -12.73 7.75 21.08
N LEU A 119 -13.67 8.10 20.19
CA LEU A 119 -13.82 9.45 19.66
C LEU A 119 -14.26 10.44 20.75
N GLU A 120 -15.23 10.07 21.59
CA GLU A 120 -15.65 10.91 22.72
C GLU A 120 -14.50 11.19 23.70
N LYS A 121 -13.63 10.21 23.95
CA LYS A 121 -12.47 10.38 24.83
C LYS A 121 -11.33 11.19 24.21
N SER A 122 -11.08 10.98 22.92
CA SER A 122 -9.89 11.52 22.23
C SER A 122 -10.15 12.81 21.43
N GLY A 123 -11.40 13.24 21.35
CA GLY A 123 -11.84 14.47 20.72
C GLY A 123 -11.80 14.45 19.18
N TYR A 124 -12.22 15.57 18.60
CA TYR A 124 -12.29 15.83 17.17
C TYR A 124 -11.38 17.02 16.79
N PRO A 125 -10.95 17.17 15.51
CA PRO A 125 -11.21 16.26 14.39
C PRO A 125 -10.31 15.01 14.40
N LYS A 126 -10.81 13.92 13.79
CA LYS A 126 -10.05 12.68 13.56
C LYS A 126 -10.17 12.24 12.11
N ILE A 127 -9.22 11.43 11.65
CA ILE A 127 -9.27 10.79 10.34
C ILE A 127 -9.59 9.32 10.51
N ILE A 128 -10.61 8.83 9.83
CA ILE A 128 -10.93 7.41 9.77
C ILE A 128 -10.50 6.83 8.42
N LYS A 129 -9.78 5.70 8.44
CA LYS A 129 -9.30 5.00 7.23
C LYS A 129 -9.68 3.51 7.28
N PRO A 130 -9.86 2.83 6.13
CA PRO A 130 -9.87 1.38 6.12
C PRO A 130 -8.44 0.84 6.30
N THR A 131 -8.31 -0.32 6.94
CA THR A 131 -7.01 -1.00 7.13
C THR A 131 -6.38 -1.34 5.78
N VAL A 132 -7.17 -1.88 4.85
CA VAL A 132 -6.78 -2.14 3.45
C VAL A 132 -7.45 -1.11 2.54
N GLY A 133 -6.70 -0.53 1.62
CA GLY A 133 -7.23 0.42 0.63
C GLY A 133 -6.16 1.34 0.05
N SER A 134 -6.36 1.78 -1.20
CA SER A 134 -5.44 2.60 -1.98
C SER A 134 -6.13 3.83 -2.56
N TRP A 135 -5.34 4.80 -3.04
CA TRP A 135 -5.79 6.07 -3.64
C TRP A 135 -6.72 6.91 -2.76
N GLY A 136 -6.54 6.81 -1.44
CA GLY A 136 -7.31 7.57 -0.45
C GLY A 136 -8.82 7.27 -0.39
N ARG A 137 -9.28 6.24 -1.10
CA ARG A 137 -10.67 5.78 -1.03
C ARG A 137 -11.06 5.46 0.41
N MET A 138 -12.28 5.85 0.77
CA MET A 138 -12.88 5.63 2.10
C MET A 138 -12.11 6.27 3.27
N VAL A 139 -11.26 7.26 2.99
CA VAL A 139 -10.68 8.10 4.02
C VAL A 139 -11.59 9.30 4.26
N SER A 140 -12.03 9.47 5.51
CA SER A 140 -12.94 10.55 5.89
C SER A 140 -12.38 11.34 7.06
N LYS A 141 -12.63 12.66 7.04
CA LYS A 141 -12.41 13.53 8.20
C LYS A 141 -13.70 13.57 9.03
N LEU A 142 -13.58 13.21 10.30
CA LEU A 142 -14.63 13.28 11.30
C LEU A 142 -14.46 14.60 12.05
N ASN A 143 -15.35 15.55 11.82
CA ASN A 143 -15.25 16.89 12.42
C ASN A 143 -15.91 16.96 13.81
N ASP A 144 -16.88 16.08 14.04
CA ASP A 144 -17.78 16.08 15.18
C ASP A 144 -18.45 14.70 15.30
N ARG A 145 -19.30 14.56 16.32
CA ARG A 145 -20.02 13.32 16.61
C ARG A 145 -20.94 12.89 15.47
N ASP A 146 -21.72 13.82 14.91
CA ASP A 146 -22.71 13.50 13.87
C ASP A 146 -22.02 12.96 12.60
N SER A 147 -20.91 13.59 12.18
CA SER A 147 -20.12 13.09 11.06
C SER A 147 -19.46 11.75 11.35
N ALA A 148 -19.07 11.47 12.60
CA ALA A 148 -18.56 10.17 13.00
C ALA A 148 -19.62 9.07 12.94
N GLU A 149 -20.79 9.30 13.53
CA GLU A 149 -21.90 8.34 13.54
C GLU A 149 -22.31 7.98 12.12
N GLY A 150 -22.53 8.97 11.25
CA GLY A 150 -22.92 8.72 9.86
C GLY A 150 -21.88 7.92 9.06
N VAL A 151 -20.58 8.23 9.22
CA VAL A 151 -19.52 7.49 8.52
C VAL A 151 -19.36 6.07 9.06
N ILE A 152 -19.47 5.88 10.38
CA ILE A 152 -19.34 4.57 11.03
C ILE A 152 -20.55 3.69 10.68
N GLU A 153 -21.76 4.22 10.71
CA GLU A 153 -22.98 3.49 10.31
C GLU A 153 -22.94 3.05 8.86
N SER A 154 -22.44 3.91 7.96
CA SER A 154 -22.24 3.53 6.57
C SER A 154 -21.29 2.34 6.43
N ARG A 155 -20.25 2.23 7.27
CA ARG A 155 -19.29 1.11 7.27
C ARG A 155 -19.89 -0.19 7.82
N GLU A 156 -20.84 -0.12 8.74
CA GLU A 156 -21.52 -1.31 9.27
C GLU A 156 -22.27 -2.07 8.18
N SER A 157 -22.76 -1.37 7.15
CA SER A 157 -23.40 -1.98 5.98
C SER A 157 -22.42 -2.55 4.94
N MET A 158 -21.11 -2.45 5.18
CA MET A 158 -20.06 -2.94 4.28
C MET A 158 -19.50 -4.29 4.74
N PRO A 159 -18.73 -5.00 3.89
CA PRO A 159 -18.07 -6.23 4.30
C PRO A 159 -17.17 -6.05 5.55
N PRO A 160 -16.97 -7.11 6.37
CA PRO A 160 -16.27 -7.01 7.66
C PRO A 160 -14.89 -6.34 7.63
N ALA A 161 -14.19 -6.39 6.50
CA ALA A 161 -12.90 -5.71 6.31
C ALA A 161 -12.97 -4.18 6.54
N TYR A 162 -14.15 -3.56 6.40
CA TYR A 162 -14.37 -2.13 6.60
C TYR A 162 -14.85 -1.76 8.02
N GLN A 163 -15.22 -2.75 8.83
CA GLN A 163 -15.69 -2.60 10.22
C GLN A 163 -14.52 -2.53 11.22
N MET A 164 -13.29 -2.45 10.73
CA MET A 164 -12.10 -2.15 11.52
C MET A 164 -11.85 -0.64 11.51
N TYR A 165 -12.09 0.02 12.64
CA TYR A 165 -12.14 1.47 12.76
C TYR A 165 -10.75 2.05 13.06
N PHE A 166 -9.93 2.21 12.01
CA PHE A 166 -8.60 2.80 12.16
C PHE A 166 -8.69 4.33 12.16
N LEU A 167 -8.64 4.90 13.36
CA LEU A 167 -8.73 6.32 13.67
C LEU A 167 -7.32 6.89 13.80
N LYS A 168 -7.07 8.05 13.20
CA LYS A 168 -5.78 8.75 13.26
C LYS A 168 -5.98 10.20 13.66
N GLU A 169 -4.96 10.78 14.27
CA GLU A 169 -4.91 12.23 14.42
C GLU A 169 -4.92 12.96 13.07
N LEU A 170 -5.45 14.18 13.07
CA LEU A 170 -5.27 15.10 11.97
C LEU A 170 -3.90 15.79 12.14
N VAL A 171 -2.89 15.28 11.43
CA VAL A 171 -1.54 15.86 11.51
C VAL A 171 -1.52 17.24 10.85
N GLN A 172 -1.18 18.28 11.61
CA GLN A 172 -0.86 19.58 11.04
C GLN A 172 0.49 19.49 10.34
N ARG A 173 0.50 19.58 9.01
CA ARG A 173 1.71 19.45 8.20
C ARG A 173 1.85 20.60 7.23
N THR A 174 3.09 20.88 6.83
CA THR A 174 3.36 21.55 5.56
C THR A 174 2.63 20.79 4.44
N PRO A 175 2.17 21.47 3.36
CA PRO A 175 1.37 20.85 2.30
C PRO A 175 2.23 19.96 1.39
N THR A 176 3.02 19.07 1.97
CA THR A 176 3.98 18.24 1.26
C THR A 176 4.09 16.89 1.95
N ASP A 177 3.88 15.83 1.19
CA ASP A 177 4.22 14.47 1.57
C ASP A 177 5.50 14.04 0.84
N ILE A 178 6.34 13.23 1.50
CA ILE A 178 7.54 12.66 0.89
C ILE A 178 7.25 11.20 0.55
N ARG A 179 7.51 10.82 -0.70
CA ARG A 179 7.48 9.43 -1.16
C ARG A 179 8.88 8.99 -1.53
N ALA A 180 9.39 7.97 -0.86
CA ALA A 180 10.66 7.32 -1.19
C ALA A 180 10.41 5.94 -1.80
N ILE A 181 11.26 5.54 -2.75
CA ILE A 181 11.31 4.19 -3.30
C ILE A 181 12.59 3.54 -2.75
N VAL A 182 12.45 2.36 -2.16
CA VAL A 182 13.55 1.58 -1.58
C VAL A 182 13.68 0.29 -2.37
N ILE A 183 14.91 -0.08 -2.74
CA ILE A 183 15.26 -1.33 -3.41
C ILE A 183 16.33 -2.02 -2.56
N GLY A 184 16.01 -3.21 -2.03
CA GLY A 184 16.84 -3.84 -1.01
C GLY A 184 16.98 -2.94 0.22
N GLU A 185 18.20 -2.61 0.59
CA GLU A 185 18.51 -1.73 1.73
C GLU A 185 18.80 -0.27 1.33
N HIS A 186 18.61 0.08 0.05
CA HIS A 186 18.99 1.38 -0.50
C HIS A 186 17.78 2.23 -0.93
N VAL A 187 17.78 3.51 -0.55
CA VAL A 187 16.83 4.50 -1.06
C VAL A 187 17.18 4.84 -2.50
N ALA A 188 16.44 4.30 -3.46
CA ALA A 188 16.65 4.51 -4.89
C ALA A 188 16.27 5.93 -5.35
N GLY A 189 15.32 6.56 -4.66
CA GLY A 189 14.94 7.94 -4.94
C GLY A 189 13.79 8.42 -4.05
N ALA A 190 13.60 9.74 -4.00
CA ALA A 190 12.49 10.37 -3.28
C ALA A 190 11.88 11.52 -4.07
N ILE A 191 10.58 11.74 -3.86
CA ILE A 191 9.84 12.85 -4.41
C ILE A 191 9.04 13.52 -3.29
N SER A 192 8.92 14.84 -3.39
CA SER A 192 8.00 15.62 -2.56
C SER A 192 6.74 15.88 -3.37
N GLU A 193 5.61 15.34 -2.92
CA GLU A 193 4.29 15.63 -3.48
C GLU A 193 3.72 16.84 -2.75
N ILE A 194 3.63 17.98 -3.45
CA ILE A 194 2.97 19.18 -2.95
C ILE A 194 1.47 19.01 -3.13
N LEU A 195 0.76 19.05 -2.00
CA LEU A 195 -0.69 19.01 -1.97
C LEU A 195 -1.23 20.39 -2.35
N ILE A 196 -1.95 20.48 -3.47
CA ILE A 196 -2.56 21.73 -3.96
C ILE A 196 -4.00 21.90 -3.41
N ILE A 197 -4.52 20.93 -2.67
CA ILE A 197 -5.92 20.90 -2.23
C ILE A 197 -6.07 21.39 -0.77
N PRO A 198 -7.07 22.24 -0.44
CA PRO A 198 -7.35 22.66 0.93
C PRO A 198 -7.57 21.49 1.89
N LEU A 199 -7.27 21.70 3.18
CA LEU A 199 -7.30 20.72 4.29
C LEU A 199 -8.57 19.84 4.40
N GLY A 200 -9.68 20.20 3.76
CA GLY A 200 -10.94 19.45 3.76
C GLY A 200 -11.09 18.36 2.68
N ASN A 201 -10.38 18.45 1.55
CA ASN A 201 -10.61 17.59 0.36
C ASN A 201 -9.43 16.64 0.03
N GLN A 202 -8.57 16.35 1.01
CA GLN A 202 -7.23 15.77 0.82
C GLN A 202 -7.16 14.28 0.41
N TYR A 203 -8.28 13.61 0.13
CA TYR A 203 -8.32 12.15 0.16
C TYR A 203 -8.62 11.46 -1.17
N ALA A 204 -8.72 12.17 -2.30
CA ALA A 204 -9.03 11.50 -3.57
C ALA A 204 -8.34 12.03 -4.84
N LEU A 205 -7.63 13.16 -4.82
CA LEU A 205 -7.16 13.78 -6.09
C LEU A 205 -5.73 14.29 -5.99
N GLY A 206 -4.98 14.06 -7.08
CA GLY A 206 -3.53 14.14 -7.17
C GLY A 206 -2.90 15.46 -6.73
N GLY A 207 -1.68 15.34 -6.18
CA GLY A 207 -0.78 16.46 -5.91
C GLY A 207 0.18 16.73 -7.08
N SER A 208 0.88 17.87 -7.03
CA SER A 208 1.98 18.16 -7.95
C SER A 208 3.29 17.61 -7.40
N MET A 209 4.12 17.00 -8.24
CA MET A 209 5.38 16.38 -7.81
C MET A 209 6.57 17.33 -8.01
N LYS A 210 7.44 17.46 -6.99
CA LYS A 210 8.81 17.98 -7.13
C LYS A 210 9.80 16.87 -6.80
N LEU A 211 10.73 16.58 -7.71
CA LEU A 211 11.82 15.63 -7.45
C LEU A 211 12.71 16.15 -6.32
N ARG A 212 13.10 15.26 -5.40
CA ARG A 212 14.21 15.50 -4.48
C ARG A 212 15.22 14.37 -4.65
N THR A 213 16.30 14.63 -5.34
CA THR A 213 17.45 13.72 -5.32
C THR A 213 18.03 13.68 -3.90
N PRO A 214 18.45 12.50 -3.40
CA PRO A 214 19.18 12.46 -2.15
C PRO A 214 20.44 13.32 -2.31
N MET A 215 20.63 14.29 -1.42
CA MET A 215 21.95 14.93 -1.31
C MET A 215 22.93 13.81 -0.98
N SER A 216 24.03 13.73 -1.74
CA SER A 216 25.15 12.88 -1.40
C SER A 216 25.55 13.22 0.04
N SER A 217 25.26 12.32 0.97
CA SER A 217 25.78 12.45 2.32
C SER A 217 27.28 12.18 2.22
N ASN A 218 28.06 13.26 2.19
CA ASN A 218 29.39 13.22 2.79
C ASN A 218 29.18 12.90 4.26
N ILE A 219 29.30 11.62 4.60
CA ILE A 219 29.43 11.17 5.97
C ILE A 219 30.91 11.43 6.33
N PRO A 220 31.22 12.21 7.39
CA PRO A 220 32.59 12.36 7.88
C PRO A 220 33.17 11.04 8.40
#